data_AF-A0A359LIM0-F1
#
_entry.id   AF-A0A359LIM0-F1
#
_cell.length_a   1.000
_cell.length_b   1.000
_cell.length_c   1.000
_cell.angle_alpha   90.00
_cell.angle_beta   90.00
_cell.angle_gamma   90.00
#
_symmetry.space_group_name_H-M   'P 1'
#
loop_
_entity.id
_entity.type
_entity.pdbx_description
1 polymer ?
#
loop_
_entity_poly.entity_id
_entity_poly.type
_entity_poly.pdbx_seq_one_letter_code
_entity_poly.pdbx_strand_id
1 'polypeptide(L)'
;MRDKMIQEGLISNKKQSDYYIESIKRAIKLLNSFTLQEKELGSTELSKRLNLHKSTVHRILVTLASEGIVVKNQDSQKYRQEIKCFQLGSIVQQQLEIREFSLPIMKELVQKTQESIYLNVISGRGE
;
A
#
# COMPACT_ATOMS: atom_id res chain seq x y z
N MET A 1 5.96 -2.27 -28.79
CA MET A 1 7.14 -2.01 -27.93
C MET A 1 6.77 -1.63 -26.49
N ARG A 2 5.59 -1.06 -26.20
CA ARG A 2 5.12 -0.83 -24.81
C ARG A 2 4.59 -2.10 -24.11
N ASP A 3 4.14 -3.11 -24.85
CA ASP A 3 3.69 -4.38 -24.27
C ASP A 3 4.82 -5.33 -23.83
N LYS A 4 6.07 -5.06 -24.23
CA LYS A 4 7.24 -5.86 -23.84
C LYS A 4 7.81 -5.46 -22.46
N MET A 5 7.38 -4.34 -21.89
CA MET A 5 7.90 -3.84 -20.60
C MET A 5 7.05 -4.22 -19.38
N ILE A 6 5.87 -4.82 -19.57
CA ILE A 6 5.07 -5.39 -18.48
C ILE A 6 5.46 -6.86 -18.22
N GLN A 7 6.14 -7.54 -19.15
CA GLN A 7 6.50 -8.95 -19.03
C GLN A 7 7.88 -9.24 -18.40
N GLU A 8 8.76 -8.25 -18.20
CA GLU A 8 10.13 -8.50 -17.71
C GLU A 8 10.27 -8.53 -16.16
N GLY A 9 9.18 -8.38 -15.40
CA GLY A 9 9.21 -8.38 -13.93
C GLY A 9 9.06 -9.74 -13.23
N LEU A 10 8.90 -10.85 -13.97
CA LEU A 10 8.55 -12.18 -13.43
C LEU A 10 9.74 -13.16 -13.33
N ILE A 11 10.96 -12.69 -13.11
CA ILE A 11 12.10 -13.58 -12.87
C ILE A 11 12.19 -13.93 -11.37
N SER A 12 11.66 -15.11 -11.08
CA SER A 12 11.88 -15.95 -9.90
C SER A 12 13.35 -16.04 -9.50
N ASN A 13 13.68 -15.84 -8.22
CA ASN A 13 14.97 -16.29 -7.68
C ASN A 13 14.82 -16.79 -6.24
N LYS A 14 15.13 -18.06 -6.05
CA LYS A 14 14.94 -18.89 -4.83
C LYS A 14 15.61 -18.33 -3.55
N LYS A 15 16.44 -17.29 -3.67
CA LYS A 15 17.08 -16.55 -2.56
C LYS A 15 16.18 -15.45 -1.95
N GLN A 16 15.18 -14.95 -2.69
CA GLN A 16 14.31 -13.85 -2.22
C GLN A 16 13.27 -14.35 -1.20
N SER A 17 12.88 -15.63 -1.26
CA SER A 17 11.81 -16.19 -0.40
C SER A 17 12.16 -16.16 1.08
N ASP A 18 13.45 -16.25 1.43
CA ASP A 18 13.92 -16.19 2.83
C ASP A 18 13.85 -14.77 3.42
N TYR A 19 13.67 -13.74 2.58
CA TYR A 19 13.49 -12.35 3.02
C TYR A 19 12.01 -11.93 3.10
N TYR A 20 11.07 -12.76 2.62
CA TYR A 20 9.65 -12.45 2.65
C TYR A 20 9.04 -12.78 4.02
N ILE A 21 8.63 -11.74 4.75
CA ILE A 21 7.85 -11.90 5.98
C ILE A 21 6.39 -12.22 5.61
N GLU A 22 6.05 -13.50 5.65
CA GLU A 22 4.74 -14.02 5.26
C GLU A 22 3.57 -13.38 6.05
N SER A 23 3.77 -12.99 7.31
CA SER A 23 2.75 -12.29 8.10
C SER A 23 2.42 -10.91 7.54
N ILE A 24 3.41 -10.14 7.08
CA ILE A 24 3.21 -8.83 6.43
C ILE A 24 2.44 -9.00 5.13
N LYS A 25 2.82 -9.98 4.31
CA LYS A 25 2.11 -10.30 3.07
C LYS A 25 0.63 -10.62 3.31
N ARG A 26 0.33 -11.40 4.35
CA ARG A 26 -1.06 -11.72 4.74
C ARG A 26 -1.81 -10.48 5.23
N ALA A 27 -1.17 -9.62 6.01
CA ALA A 27 -1.77 -8.36 6.46
C ALA A 27 -2.12 -7.44 5.28
N ILE A 28 -1.21 -7.28 4.31
CA ILE A 28 -1.45 -6.50 3.10
C ILE A 28 -2.62 -7.08 2.29
N LYS A 29 -2.64 -8.40 2.08
CA LYS A 29 -3.76 -9.06 1.39
C LYS A 29 -5.10 -8.85 2.11
N LEU A 30 -5.08 -8.86 3.45
CA LEU A 30 -6.26 -8.58 4.25
C LEU A 30 -6.75 -7.15 4.05
N LEU A 31 -5.86 -6.15 4.07
CA LEU A 31 -6.23 -4.76 3.84
C LEU A 31 -6.79 -4.54 2.41
N ASN A 32 -6.23 -5.24 1.43
CA ASN A 32 -6.72 -5.19 0.05
C ASN A 32 -8.05 -5.94 -0.17
N SER A 33 -8.57 -6.64 0.85
CA SER A 33 -9.86 -7.34 0.75
C SER A 33 -11.06 -6.42 0.92
N PHE A 34 -10.88 -5.24 1.51
CA PHE A 34 -11.90 -4.21 1.64
C PHE A 34 -12.07 -3.47 0.31
N THR A 35 -13.32 -3.18 -0.06
CA THR A 35 -13.63 -2.48 -1.32
C THR A 35 -14.62 -1.35 -1.08
N LEU A 36 -14.89 -0.54 -2.10
CA LEU A 36 -15.90 0.52 -2.01
C LEU A 36 -17.32 -0.05 -1.78
N GLN A 37 -17.58 -1.25 -2.29
CA GLN A 37 -18.85 -1.97 -2.13
C GLN A 37 -18.89 -2.75 -0.82
N GLU A 38 -17.76 -3.28 -0.36
CA GLU A 38 -17.62 -4.06 0.87
C GLU A 38 -16.66 -3.37 1.85
N LYS A 39 -17.16 -2.31 2.49
CA LYS A 39 -16.38 -1.50 3.45
C LYS A 39 -16.20 -2.18 4.81
N GLU A 40 -17.11 -3.08 5.17
CA GLU A 40 -17.08 -3.84 6.42
C GLU A 40 -17.03 -5.36 6.16
N LEU A 41 -16.04 -6.04 6.73
CA LEU A 41 -15.87 -7.49 6.61
C LEU A 41 -15.59 -8.13 7.98
N GLY A 42 -16.23 -9.27 8.26
CA GLY A 42 -15.94 -10.06 9.45
C GLY A 42 -14.77 -11.02 9.26
N SER A 43 -14.31 -11.61 10.36
CA SER A 43 -13.19 -12.56 10.36
C SER A 43 -13.49 -13.83 9.56
N THR A 44 -14.76 -14.23 9.46
CA THR A 44 -15.17 -15.42 8.69
C THR A 44 -15.17 -15.14 7.19
N GLU A 45 -15.67 -13.98 6.75
CA GLU A 45 -15.60 -13.59 5.33
C GLU A 45 -14.15 -13.45 4.88
N LEU A 46 -13.31 -12.80 5.68
CA LEU A 46 -11.88 -12.63 5.40
C LEU A 46 -11.12 -13.97 5.39
N SER A 47 -11.42 -14.87 6.32
CA SER A 47 -10.85 -16.22 6.36
C SER A 47 -11.11 -17.00 5.08
N LYS A 48 -12.36 -16.98 4.59
CA LYS A 48 -12.74 -17.63 3.32
C LYS A 48 -12.06 -16.97 2.12
N ARG A 49 -12.09 -15.63 2.05
CA ARG A 49 -11.54 -14.85 0.93
C ARG A 49 -10.03 -15.01 0.79
N LEU A 50 -9.31 -15.07 1.91
CA LEU A 50 -7.85 -15.17 1.92
C LEU A 50 -7.34 -16.62 1.95
N ASN A 51 -8.23 -17.60 2.07
CA ASN A 51 -7.89 -19.00 2.33
C ASN A 51 -6.94 -19.15 3.53
N LEU A 52 -7.29 -18.51 4.65
CA LEU A 52 -6.52 -18.52 5.90
C LEU A 52 -7.39 -19.03 7.05
N HIS A 53 -6.78 -19.71 8.02
CA HIS A 53 -7.47 -20.07 9.25
C HIS A 53 -8.01 -18.82 9.99
N LYS A 54 -9.20 -18.96 10.60
CA LYS A 54 -9.84 -17.87 11.36
C LYS A 54 -8.94 -17.31 12.46
N SER A 55 -8.15 -18.15 13.14
CA SER A 55 -7.20 -17.73 14.17
C SER A 55 -6.11 -16.81 13.60
N THR A 56 -5.58 -17.11 12.41
CA THR A 56 -4.60 -16.27 11.71
C THR A 56 -5.19 -14.92 11.35
N VAL A 57 -6.37 -14.91 10.73
CA VAL A 57 -7.08 -13.67 10.36
C VAL A 57 -7.38 -12.83 11.60
N HIS A 58 -7.84 -13.46 12.68
CA HIS A 58 -8.11 -12.77 13.94
C HIS A 58 -6.85 -12.12 14.53
N ARG A 59 -5.72 -12.83 14.59
CA ARG A 59 -4.45 -12.27 15.06
C ARG A 59 -4.03 -11.06 14.24
N ILE A 60 -4.12 -11.14 12.91
CA ILE A 60 -3.80 -10.00 12.03
C ILE A 60 -4.73 -8.82 12.32
N LEU A 61 -6.04 -9.05 12.43
CA LEU A 61 -7.01 -7.98 12.72
C LEU A 61 -6.79 -7.32 14.08
N VAL A 62 -6.47 -8.10 15.12
CA VAL A 62 -6.14 -7.57 16.44
C VAL A 62 -4.90 -6.69 16.37
N THR A 63 -3.84 -7.13 15.69
CA THR A 63 -2.63 -6.31 15.50
C THR A 63 -2.90 -5.06 14.68
N LEU A 64 -3.64 -5.15 13.58
CA LEU A 64 -3.98 -3.96 12.79
C LEU A 64 -4.88 -2.99 13.56
N ALA A 65 -5.76 -3.50 14.43
CA ALA A 65 -6.60 -2.67 15.27
C ALA A 65 -5.81 -1.97 16.38
N SER A 66 -4.84 -2.65 17.00
CA SER A 66 -3.95 -2.01 17.98
C SER A 66 -3.09 -0.91 17.36
N GLU A 67 -2.74 -1.05 16.09
CA GLU A 67 -2.02 -0.03 15.33
C GLU A 67 -2.93 1.06 14.73
N GLY A 68 -4.26 0.98 14.94
CA GLY A 68 -5.23 1.94 14.43
C GLY A 68 -5.38 1.93 12.91
N ILE A 69 -5.06 0.82 12.24
CA ILE A 69 -5.22 0.66 10.78
C ILE A 69 -6.64 0.19 10.43
N VAL A 70 -7.23 -0.63 11.31
CA VAL A 70 -8.63 -1.08 11.19
C VAL A 70 -9.36 -0.82 12.50
N VAL A 71 -10.69 -0.76 12.43
CA VAL A 71 -11.54 -0.64 13.61
C VAL A 71 -12.64 -1.70 13.56
N LYS A 72 -12.92 -2.31 14.71
CA LYS A 72 -14.02 -3.25 14.87
C LYS A 72 -15.30 -2.51 15.21
N ASN A 73 -16.34 -2.70 14.41
CA ASN A 73 -17.69 -2.25 14.71
C ASN A 73 -18.28 -3.15 15.82
N GLN A 74 -18.76 -2.55 16.90
CA GLN A 74 -19.28 -3.30 18.06
C GLN A 74 -20.63 -3.94 17.77
N ASP A 75 -21.45 -3.36 16.91
CA ASP A 75 -22.78 -3.88 16.58
C ASP A 75 -22.69 -5.02 15.57
N SER A 76 -21.97 -4.80 14.46
CA SER A 76 -21.86 -5.79 13.38
C SER A 76 -20.78 -6.86 13.65
N GLN A 77 -19.89 -6.62 14.61
CA GLN A 77 -18.68 -7.42 14.87
C GLN A 77 -17.72 -7.52 13.65
N LYS A 78 -17.93 -6.68 12.63
CA LYS A 78 -17.09 -6.59 11.43
C LYS A 78 -16.01 -5.53 11.60
N TYR A 79 -15.03 -5.56 10.70
CA TYR A 79 -13.92 -4.63 10.66
C TYR A 79 -14.05 -3.72 9.43
N ARG A 80 -13.57 -2.49 9.54
CA ARG A 80 -13.33 -1.57 8.40
C ARG A 80 -11.97 -0.90 8.54
N GLN A 81 -11.47 -0.33 7.45
CA GLN A 81 -10.29 0.53 7.49
C GLN A 81 -10.58 1.82 8.27
N GLU A 82 -9.56 2.32 8.97
CA GLU A 82 -9.60 3.52 9.82
C GLU A 82 -9.02 4.75 9.07
N ILE A 83 -9.26 5.98 9.54
CA ILE A 83 -8.75 7.22 8.92
C ILE A 83 -7.22 7.25 8.83
N LYS A 84 -6.49 6.53 9.67
CA LYS A 84 -5.03 6.41 9.61
C LYS A 84 -4.55 5.86 8.26
N CYS A 85 -5.33 5.00 7.59
CA CYS A 85 -5.03 4.57 6.22
C CYS A 85 -5.02 5.74 5.24
N PHE A 86 -5.94 6.70 5.41
CA PHE A 86 -5.97 7.91 4.60
C PHE A 86 -4.73 8.79 4.86
N GLN A 87 -4.29 8.94 6.11
CA GLN A 87 -3.07 9.70 6.46
C GLN A 87 -1.81 9.09 5.82
N LEU A 88 -1.71 7.76 5.77
CA LEU A 88 -0.61 7.10 5.05
C LEU A 88 -0.67 7.38 3.54
N GLY A 89 -1.87 7.38 2.96
CA GLY A 89 -2.10 7.72 1.56
C GLY A 89 -1.81 9.19 1.22
N SER A 90 -2.12 10.13 2.12
CA SER A 90 -1.95 11.56 1.87
C SER A 90 -0.48 11.96 1.72
N ILE A 91 0.45 11.24 2.37
CA ILE A 91 1.90 11.44 2.17
C ILE A 91 2.28 11.19 0.70
N VAL A 92 1.71 10.16 0.09
CA VAL A 92 1.96 9.83 -1.33
C VAL A 92 1.23 10.82 -2.24
N GLN A 93 0.03 11.25 -1.86
CA GLN A 93 -0.73 12.27 -2.61
C GLN A 93 0.07 13.57 -2.77
N GLN A 94 0.72 14.05 -1.71
CA GLN A 94 1.57 15.25 -1.77
C GLN A 94 2.75 15.08 -2.74
N GLN A 95 3.32 13.88 -2.85
CA GLN A 95 4.38 13.59 -3.83
C GLN A 95 3.84 13.61 -5.28
N LEU A 96 2.60 13.16 -5.49
CA LEU A 96 1.96 13.18 -6.80
C LEU A 96 1.68 14.62 -7.27
N GLU A 97 1.20 15.49 -6.39
CA GLU A 97 0.96 16.91 -6.69
C GLU A 97 2.25 17.62 -7.10
N ILE A 98 3.33 17.47 -6.33
CA ILE A 98 4.65 18.03 -6.66
C ILE A 98 5.12 17.54 -8.04
N ARG A 99 4.96 16.25 -8.33
CA ARG A 99 5.34 15.68 -9.63
C ARG A 99 4.51 16.27 -10.78
N GLU A 100 3.21 16.43 -10.60
CA GLU A 100 2.29 16.94 -11.63
C GLU A 100 2.63 18.37 -12.05
N PHE A 101 2.88 19.26 -11.08
CA PHE A 101 3.27 20.65 -11.35
C PHE A 101 4.71 20.78 -11.84
N SER A 102 5.62 19.94 -11.34
CA SER A 102 7.05 20.07 -11.65
C SER A 102 7.42 19.48 -13.02
N LEU A 103 6.73 18.44 -13.47
CA LEU A 103 7.08 17.72 -14.70
C LEU A 103 7.08 18.60 -15.97
N PRO A 104 6.08 19.49 -16.21
CA PRO A 104 6.12 20.41 -17.35
C PRO A 104 7.33 21.36 -17.31
N ILE A 105 7.63 21.92 -16.14
CA ILE A 105 8.74 22.87 -15.92
C ILE A 105 10.09 22.17 -16.12
N MET A 106 10.25 20.96 -15.57
CA MET A 106 11.47 20.18 -15.74
C MET A 106 11.72 19.80 -17.20
N LYS A 107 10.66 19.48 -17.97
CA LYS A 107 10.78 19.22 -19.41
C LYS A 107 11.28 20.45 -20.17
N GLU A 108 10.77 21.63 -19.84
CA GLU A 108 11.22 22.89 -20.42
C GLU A 108 12.69 23.16 -20.11
N LEU A 109 13.12 22.91 -18.86
CA LEU A 109 14.51 23.06 -18.45
C LEU A 109 15.44 22.10 -19.20
N VAL A 110 15.08 20.81 -19.31
CA VAL A 110 15.86 19.84 -20.10
C VAL A 110 16.02 20.31 -21.55
N GLN A 111 14.96 20.83 -22.17
CA GLN A 111 15.04 21.34 -23.54
C GLN A 111 15.98 22.55 -23.68
N LYS A 112 15.99 23.43 -22.68
CA LYS A 112 16.80 24.66 -22.69
C LYS A 112 18.27 24.40 -22.33
N THR A 113 18.54 23.51 -21.39
CA THR A 113 19.89 23.30 -20.85
C THR A 113 20.61 22.12 -21.49
N GLN A 114 19.87 21.16 -22.08
CA GLN A 114 20.40 19.87 -22.54
C GLN A 114 21.04 19.04 -21.42
N GLU A 115 20.69 19.34 -20.16
CA GLU A 115 21.22 18.66 -18.97
C GLU A 115 20.14 17.81 -18.28
N SER A 116 20.59 16.83 -17.47
CA SER A 116 19.68 16.01 -16.66
C SER A 116 19.14 16.80 -15.46
N ILE A 117 17.81 16.84 -15.31
CA ILE A 117 17.14 17.53 -14.20
C ILE A 117 16.52 16.50 -13.24
N TYR A 118 16.81 16.64 -11.95
CA TYR A 118 16.30 15.78 -10.88
C TYR A 118 15.45 16.58 -9.91
N LEU A 119 14.28 16.05 -9.57
CA LEU A 119 13.42 16.61 -8.52
C LEU A 119 13.57 15.76 -7.26
N ASN A 120 14.10 16.36 -6.19
CA ASN A 120 14.34 15.68 -4.93
C ASN A 120 13.48 16.33 -3.84
N VAL A 121 12.75 15.53 -3.08
CA VAL A 121 12.10 15.96 -1.85
C VAL A 121 12.95 15.43 -0.70
N ILE A 122 13.50 16.34 0.10
CA ILE A 122 14.22 15.96 1.31
C ILE A 122 13.18 15.48 2.34
N SER A 123 13.33 14.25 2.80
CA SER A 123 12.52 13.70 3.88
C SER A 123 13.43 13.39 5.06
N GLY A 124 13.20 14.05 6.19
CA GLY A 124 13.88 13.78 7.45
C GLY A 124 13.18 14.48 8.61
N ARG A 125 13.04 13.79 9.75
CA ARG A 125 13.10 14.47 11.05
C ARG A 125 14.55 14.85 11.24
N GLY A 126 14.84 16.14 11.37
CA GLY A 126 16.16 16.56 11.81
C GLY A 126 16.32 16.18 13.27
N GLU A 127 17.13 15.13 13.52
CA GLU A 127 18.13 15.01 14.60
C GLU A 127 19.23 14.04 14.13
#